data_AF-A0A5N8YRI4-F1
#
_entry.id   AF-A0A5N8YRI4-F1
#
_cell.length_a   1.000
_cell.length_b   1.000
_cell.length_c   1.000
_cell.angle_alpha   90.00
_cell.angle_beta   90.00
_cell.angle_gamma   90.00
#
_symmetry.space_group_name_H-M   'P 1'
#
loop_
_entity.id
_entity.type
_entity.pdbx_description
1 polymer ?
#
loop_
_entity_poly.entity_id
_entity_poly.type
_entity_poly.pdbx_seq_one_letter_code
_entity_poly.pdbx_strand_id
1 'polypeptide(L)'
;MTDRMVNGILFIIAGLGSIAVYLALGETGLLDKGHTEKIAAYTLVTIPLAFMMTRNVARNNFTDAGLIIIVVGLSMGLVSDAIRSAELGAEFKSIGEAIASTGWSIM
;
A
#
# COMPACT_ATOMS: atom_id res chain seq x y z
N MET A 1 -17.63 9.36 -19.15
CA MET A 1 -16.57 8.61 -18.42
C MET A 1 -17.05 7.18 -18.24
N THR A 2 -16.17 6.18 -18.33
CA THR A 2 -16.53 4.79 -18.02
C THR A 2 -16.41 4.54 -16.51
N ASP A 3 -17.16 3.60 -15.96
CA ASP A 3 -17.09 3.24 -14.53
C ASP A 3 -15.66 2.85 -14.11
N ARG A 4 -14.90 2.23 -15.03
CA ARG A 4 -13.48 1.91 -14.83
C ARG A 4 -12.61 3.16 -14.63
N MET A 5 -12.81 4.19 -15.46
CA MET A 5 -12.11 5.46 -15.30
C MET A 5 -12.50 6.16 -14.00
N VAL A 6 -13.78 6.10 -13.60
CA VAL A 6 -14.25 6.64 -12.32
C VAL A 6 -13.51 5.95 -11.16
N ASN A 7 -13.48 4.62 -11.14
CA ASN A 7 -12.80 3.85 -10.09
C ASN A 7 -11.30 4.14 -10.03
N GLY A 8 -10.65 4.25 -11.18
CA GLY A 8 -9.24 4.61 -11.24
C GLY A 8 -8.95 5.99 -10.66
N ILE A 9 -9.79 6.99 -10.98
CA ILE A 9 -9.68 8.34 -10.40
C ILE A 9 -9.94 8.31 -8.90
N LEU A 10 -10.92 7.54 -8.41
CA LEU A 10 -11.18 7.38 -6.98
C LEU A 10 -9.97 6.79 -6.24
N PHE A 11 -9.24 5.84 -6.83
CA PHE A 11 -8.00 5.33 -6.24
C PHE A 11 -6.88 6.36 -6.22
N ILE A 12 -6.74 7.19 -7.27
CA ILE A 12 -5.77 8.31 -7.27
C ILE A 12 -6.13 9.30 -6.17
N ILE A 13 -7.41 9.66 -6.04
CA ILE A 13 -7.90 10.56 -4.98
C ILE A 13 -7.64 9.93 -3.61
N ALA A 14 -7.84 8.63 -3.43
CA ALA A 14 -7.55 7.94 -2.18
C ALA A 14 -6.07 8.04 -1.80
N GLY A 15 -5.15 7.83 -2.76
CA GLY A 15 -3.70 7.93 -2.54
C GLY A 15 -3.21 9.36 -2.33
N LEU A 16 -3.74 10.34 -3.07
CA LEU A 16 -3.41 11.75 -2.86
C LEU A 16 -4.04 12.28 -1.56
N GLY A 17 -5.24 11.80 -1.22
CA GLY A 17 -5.94 12.13 0.01
C GLY A 17 -5.15 11.69 1.24
N SER A 18 -4.55 10.50 1.21
CA SER A 18 -3.67 10.06 2.29
C SER A 18 -2.43 10.96 2.42
N ILE A 19 -1.80 11.39 1.31
CA ILE A 19 -0.70 12.39 1.36
C ILE A 19 -1.18 13.73 1.94
N ALA A 20 -2.35 14.22 1.54
CA ALA A 20 -2.89 15.48 2.05
C ALA A 20 -3.14 15.44 3.57
N VAL A 21 -3.65 14.31 4.08
CA VAL A 21 -3.78 14.07 5.53
C VAL A 21 -2.43 14.08 6.22
N TYR A 22 -1.39 13.47 5.61
CA TYR A 22 -0.03 13.51 6.14
C TYR A 22 0.53 14.93 6.20
N LEU A 23 0.42 15.71 5.13
CA LEU A 23 0.93 17.09 5.13
C LEU A 23 0.17 17.98 6.12
N ALA A 24 -1.14 17.80 6.25
CA ALA A 24 -1.97 18.61 7.15
C ALA A 24 -1.79 18.27 8.63
N LEU A 25 -1.60 17.00 8.98
CA LEU A 25 -1.53 16.53 10.37
C LEU A 25 -0.13 16.10 10.82
N GLY A 26 0.83 16.00 9.90
CA GLY A 26 2.21 15.59 10.18
C GLY A 26 3.00 16.69 10.88
N GLU A 27 2.89 17.93 10.40
CA GLU A 27 3.59 19.09 10.98
C GLU A 27 2.99 19.57 12.31
N THR A 28 1.75 19.17 12.61
CA THR A 28 1.07 19.53 13.87
C THR A 28 1.51 18.67 15.05
N GLY A 29 2.31 17.61 14.80
CA GLY A 29 2.70 16.63 15.82
C GLY A 29 1.56 15.71 16.26
N LEU A 30 0.39 15.79 15.62
CA LEU A 30 -0.75 14.91 15.89
C LEU A 30 -0.55 13.51 15.31
N LEU A 31 0.24 13.37 14.24
CA LEU A 31 0.64 12.08 13.70
C LEU A 31 1.96 11.64 14.34
N ASP A 32 1.91 10.52 15.07
CA ASP A 32 3.14 9.81 15.44
C ASP A 32 3.75 9.13 14.18
N LYS A 33 5.04 8.82 14.24
CA LYS A 33 5.81 8.17 13.18
C LYS A 33 5.14 6.91 12.60
N GLY A 34 4.52 6.09 13.44
CA GLY A 34 3.78 4.90 13.02
C GLY A 34 2.50 5.21 12.23
N HIS A 35 1.84 6.34 12.49
CA HIS A 35 0.72 6.80 11.67
C HIS A 35 1.19 7.34 10.31
N THR A 36 2.33 8.03 10.28
CA THR A 36 2.97 8.48 9.03
C THR A 36 3.34 7.32 8.12
N GLU A 37 3.93 6.25 8.66
CA GLU A 37 4.26 5.05 7.90
C GLU A 37 3.03 4.39 7.28
N LYS A 38 1.93 4.28 8.04
CA LYS A 38 0.65 3.72 7.55
C LYS A 38 0.03 4.56 6.42
N ILE A 39 0.19 5.88 6.48
CA ILE A 39 -0.30 6.79 5.44
C ILE A 39 0.53 6.64 4.16
N ALA A 40 1.87 6.60 4.27
CA ALA A 40 2.76 6.39 3.13
C ALA A 40 2.52 5.01 2.47
N ALA A 41 2.35 3.98 3.29
CA ALA A 41 1.96 2.64 2.89
C ALA A 41 0.66 2.59 2.07
N TYR A 42 -0.39 3.27 2.55
CA TYR A 42 -1.68 3.30 1.86
C TYR A 42 -1.56 3.98 0.50
N THR A 43 -0.84 5.10 0.43
CA THR A 43 -0.51 5.78 -0.83
C THR A 43 0.21 4.84 -1.81
N LEU A 44 1.23 4.11 -1.35
CA LEU A 44 2.01 3.17 -2.17
C LEU A 44 1.15 2.04 -2.78
N VAL A 45 0.17 1.51 -2.05
CA VAL A 45 -0.73 0.45 -2.54
C VAL A 45 -1.79 0.99 -3.52
N THR A 46 -2.27 2.21 -3.32
CA THR A 46 -3.33 2.78 -4.18
C THR A 46 -2.88 3.08 -5.61
N ILE A 47 -1.59 3.34 -5.84
CA ILE A 47 -1.03 3.64 -7.17
C ILE A 47 -1.16 2.46 -8.15
N PRO A 48 -0.66 1.23 -7.85
CA PRO A 48 -0.82 0.10 -8.75
C PRO A 48 -2.30 -0.30 -8.94
N LEU A 49 -3.14 -0.13 -7.91
CA LEU A 49 -4.59 -0.35 -8.00
C LEU A 49 -5.27 0.65 -8.96
N ALA A 50 -4.95 1.94 -8.86
CA ALA A 50 -5.43 2.97 -9.78
C ALA A 50 -5.03 2.65 -11.23
N PHE A 51 -3.79 2.22 -11.42
CA PHE A 51 -3.28 1.87 -12.74
C PHE A 51 -4.00 0.64 -13.33
N MET A 52 -4.31 -0.37 -12.52
CA MET A 52 -5.11 -1.52 -12.96
C MET A 52 -6.54 -1.13 -13.35
N MET A 53 -7.17 -0.21 -12.62
CA MET A 53 -8.55 0.21 -12.89
C MET A 53 -8.70 1.12 -14.12
N THR A 54 -7.68 1.94 -14.41
CA THR A 54 -7.71 2.90 -15.53
C THR A 54 -7.40 2.28 -16.89
N ARG A 55 -6.75 1.13 -16.93
CA ARG A 55 -6.32 0.49 -18.18
C ARG A 55 -7.38 -0.46 -18.76
N ASN A 56 -7.32 -0.65 -20.08
CA ASN A 56 -8.20 -1.59 -20.77
C ASN A 56 -7.56 -3.00 -20.73
N VAL A 57 -8.18 -3.94 -20.00
CA VAL A 57 -7.67 -5.29 -19.68
C VAL A 57 -7.43 -6.20 -20.91
N ALA A 58 -7.88 -5.81 -22.09
CA ALA A 58 -7.94 -6.69 -23.26
C ALA A 58 -6.59 -7.00 -23.97
N ARG A 59 -5.42 -6.54 -23.49
CA ARG A 59 -4.16 -6.69 -24.26
C ARG A 59 -2.90 -7.13 -23.51
N ASN A 60 -2.84 -7.15 -22.19
CA ASN A 60 -1.57 -7.50 -21.51
C ASN A 60 -1.76 -8.09 -20.11
N ASN A 61 -2.11 -9.39 -20.07
CA ASN A 61 -2.30 -10.16 -18.83
C ASN A 61 -1.03 -10.19 -17.96
N PHE A 62 0.16 -10.13 -18.57
CA PHE A 62 1.43 -10.15 -17.83
C PHE A 62 1.64 -8.88 -17.01
N THR A 63 1.24 -7.71 -17.52
CA THR A 63 1.33 -6.47 -16.76
C THR A 63 0.33 -6.43 -15.61
N ASP A 64 -0.87 -6.99 -15.79
CA ASP A 64 -1.85 -7.12 -14.68
C ASP A 64 -1.34 -8.10 -13.62
N ALA A 65 -0.75 -9.22 -14.02
CA ALA A 65 -0.09 -10.14 -13.10
C ALA A 65 1.05 -9.46 -12.33
N GLY A 66 1.90 -8.66 -12.99
CA GLY A 66 2.95 -7.88 -12.33
C GLY A 66 2.41 -6.85 -11.33
N LEU A 67 1.32 -6.15 -11.67
CA LEU A 67 0.68 -5.20 -10.75
C LEU A 67 0.04 -5.90 -9.54
N ILE A 68 -0.53 -7.09 -9.75
CA ILE A 68 -1.04 -7.93 -8.65
C ILE A 68 0.11 -8.37 -7.73
N ILE A 69 1.24 -8.81 -8.29
CA ILE A 69 2.44 -9.18 -7.53
C ILE A 69 2.91 -8.01 -6.66
N ILE A 70 2.96 -6.80 -7.22
CA ILE A 70 3.31 -5.57 -6.46
C ILE A 70 2.31 -5.32 -5.32
N VAL A 71 1.00 -5.39 -5.59
CA VAL A 71 -0.03 -5.19 -4.56
C VAL A 71 0.07 -6.23 -3.44
N VAL A 72 0.34 -7.49 -3.78
CA VAL A 72 0.49 -8.58 -2.81
C VAL A 72 1.75 -8.36 -1.97
N GLY A 73 2.90 -8.08 -2.60
CA GLY A 73 4.16 -7.83 -1.89
C GLY A 73 4.07 -6.64 -0.94
N LEU A 74 3.51 -5.52 -1.39
CA LEU A 74 3.27 -4.35 -0.55
C LEU A 74 2.33 -4.69 0.63
N SER A 75 1.22 -5.37 0.38
CA SER A 75 0.26 -5.75 1.44
C SER A 75 0.88 -6.65 2.51
N MET A 76 1.73 -7.60 2.12
CA MET A 76 2.49 -8.44 3.06
C MET A 76 3.48 -7.62 3.88
N GLY A 77 4.16 -6.64 3.26
CA GLY A 77 5.02 -5.68 3.96
C GLY A 77 4.26 -4.90 5.04
N LEU A 78 3.04 -4.43 4.74
CA LEU A 78 2.21 -3.70 5.71
C LEU A 78 1.79 -4.56 6.90
N VAL A 79 1.45 -5.83 6.65
CA VAL A 79 1.13 -6.79 7.72
C VAL A 79 2.35 -7.05 8.59
N SER A 80 3.53 -7.23 8.00
CA SER A 80 4.79 -7.35 8.74
C SER A 80 5.03 -6.15 9.65
N ASP A 81 4.92 -4.95 9.10
CA ASP A 81 5.23 -3.72 9.86
C ASP A 81 4.24 -3.51 10.99
N ALA A 82 2.95 -3.83 10.78
CA ALA A 82 1.95 -3.83 11.83
C ALA A 82 2.28 -4.80 12.97
N ILE A 83 2.71 -6.03 12.65
CA ILE A 83 3.10 -7.04 13.65
C ILE A 83 4.33 -6.58 14.43
N ARG A 84 5.34 -6.04 13.74
CA ARG A 84 6.59 -5.55 14.35
C ARG A 84 6.36 -4.33 15.24
N SER A 85 5.42 -3.46 14.87
CA SER A 85 5.08 -2.24 15.61
C SER A 85 4.21 -2.49 16.84
N ALA A 86 3.60 -3.66 17.00
CA ALA A 86 2.63 -3.92 18.06
C ALA A 86 3.26 -4.25 19.44
N GLU A 87 4.59 -4.30 19.55
CA GLU A 87 5.35 -4.59 20.79
C GLU A 87 4.88 -5.85 21.55
N LEU A 88 4.29 -6.82 20.85
CA LEU A 88 3.65 -8.03 21.41
C LEU A 88 4.66 -9.06 21.99
N GLY A 89 5.97 -8.81 21.84
CA GLY A 89 7.05 -9.69 22.29
C GLY A 89 8.09 -9.96 21.19
N ALA A 90 9.25 -10.52 21.59
CA ALA A 90 10.38 -10.75 20.68
C ALA A 90 10.04 -11.73 19.52
N GLU A 91 9.18 -12.72 19.78
CA GLU A 91 8.77 -13.72 18.77
C GLU A 91 7.95 -13.12 17.63
N PHE A 92 7.14 -12.09 17.93
CA PHE A 92 6.37 -11.37 16.90
C PHE A 92 7.27 -10.58 15.96
N LYS A 93 8.43 -10.10 16.43
CA LYS A 93 9.42 -9.44 15.58
C LYS A 93 9.98 -10.38 14.52
N SER A 94 10.32 -11.62 14.91
CA SER A 94 10.77 -12.65 13.97
C SER A 94 9.69 -13.10 12.98
N ILE A 95 8.43 -13.18 13.43
CA ILE A 95 7.29 -13.50 12.54
C ILE A 95 7.11 -12.40 11.49
N GLY A 96 7.12 -11.14 11.92
CA GLY A 96 7.03 -10.00 10.98
C GLY A 96 8.17 -9.99 9.98
N GLU A 97 9.41 -10.24 10.42
CA GLU A 97 10.59 -10.30 9.54
C GLU A 97 10.49 -11.43 8.50
N ALA A 98 9.99 -12.60 8.88
CA ALA A 98 9.76 -13.71 7.95
C ALA A 98 8.70 -13.35 6.88
N ILE A 99 7.59 -12.72 7.30
CA ILE A 99 6.54 -12.23 6.40
C ILE A 99 7.10 -11.17 5.43
N ALA A 100 7.88 -10.22 5.94
CA ALA A 100 8.52 -9.19 5.12
C ALA A 100 9.42 -9.84 4.07
N SER A 101 10.32 -10.74 4.47
CA SER A 101 11.26 -11.37 3.55
C SER A 101 10.53 -12.14 2.44
N THR A 102 9.42 -12.80 2.79
CA THR A 102 8.58 -13.51 1.82
C THR A 102 7.92 -12.51 0.87
N GLY A 103 7.26 -11.46 1.38
CA GLY A 103 6.55 -10.46 0.59
C GLY A 103 7.47 -9.66 -0.36
N TRP A 104 8.66 -9.25 0.10
CA TRP A 104 9.63 -8.56 -0.73
C TRP A 104 10.26 -9.47 -1.78
N SER A 105 10.42 -10.77 -1.51
CA SER A 105 11.01 -11.72 -2.47
C SER A 105 10.11 -12.04 -3.67
N ILE A 106 8.82 -11.70 -3.62
CA ILE A 106 7.89 -11.97 -4.72
C ILE A 106 7.95 -10.90 -5.82
N MET A 107 8.44 -9.70 -5.47
CA MET A 107 8.58 -8.55 -6.37
C MET A 107 9.94 -8.55 -7.04
#